data_AF-R7LAS2-F1
#
_entry.id   AF-R7LAS2-F1
#
_cell.length_a   1.000
_cell.length_b   1.000
_cell.length_c   1.000
_cell.angle_alpha   90.00
_cell.angle_beta   90.00
_cell.angle_gamma   90.00
#
_symmetry.space_group_name_H-M   'P 1'
#
loop_
_entity.id
_entity.type
_entity.pdbx_description
1 polymer ?
#
loop_
_entity_poly.entity_id
_entity_poly.type
_entity_poly.pdbx_seq_one_letter_code
_entity_poly.pdbx_strand_id
1 'polypeptide(L)'
;MFAADLYRMYCRYADSRGWKVENLSSSESPAGGFKEICFLLSGEDVYRSMKYESGTHRVQRVPVTEAQGRIHTSAATVAVLPEAEEVDIHIDPSEIEISIARASGPGGQGVNTTDSAVQILHKPTGMIVKCADERSQLKNKTKALKVLRSRLLEMKQQEEHAKYAANRREQIGSGDRSERIRTYNFPQSRITDHRIGMTIHSLPQFMDGEIGDMIKALEEADYQQRIKALIGQ
;
A
#
# COMPACT_ATOMS: atom_id res chain seq x y z
N MET A 1 0.52 11.73 18.72
CA MET A 1 1.70 12.62 18.90
C MET A 1 2.93 12.16 18.12
N PHE A 2 3.63 11.07 18.46
CA PHE A 2 4.89 10.71 17.78
C PHE A 2 4.75 10.46 16.27
N ALA A 3 3.62 9.90 15.82
CA ALA A 3 3.31 9.79 14.39
C ALA A 3 3.27 11.15 13.67
N ALA A 4 2.83 12.22 14.35
CA ALA A 4 2.84 13.58 13.79
C ALA A 4 4.27 14.15 13.70
N ASP A 5 5.12 13.83 14.68
CA ASP A 5 6.53 14.23 14.65
C ASP A 5 7.27 13.57 13.48
N LEU A 6 7.01 12.27 13.24
CA LEU A 6 7.54 11.54 12.08
C LEU A 6 7.00 12.10 10.76
N TYR A 7 5.69 12.35 10.68
CA TYR A 7 5.09 12.96 9.49
C TYR A 7 5.76 14.32 9.16
N ARG A 8 5.89 15.20 10.15
CA ARG A 8 6.56 16.50 9.99
C ARG A 8 8.00 16.35 9.50
N MET A 9 8.74 15.40 10.07
CA MET A 9 10.11 15.07 9.65
C MET A 9 10.16 14.65 8.17
N TYR A 10 9.23 13.79 7.73
CA TYR A 10 9.14 13.36 6.34
C TYR A 10 8.75 14.50 5.38
N CYS A 11 7.81 15.37 5.78
CA CYS A 11 7.47 16.55 4.98
C CYS A 11 8.68 17.45 4.77
N ARG A 12 9.45 17.75 5.83
CA ARG A 12 10.65 18.59 5.70
C ARG A 12 11.74 17.93 4.85
N TYR A 13 11.91 16.62 4.97
CA TYR A 13 12.83 15.89 4.11
C TYR A 13 12.38 15.94 2.64
N ALA A 14 11.07 15.77 2.37
CA ALA A 14 10.50 15.90 1.04
C ALA A 14 10.72 17.32 0.47
N ASP A 15 10.49 18.37 1.25
CA ASP A 15 10.74 19.77 0.86
C ASP A 15 12.22 19.98 0.47
N SER A 16 13.15 19.44 1.26
CA SER A 16 14.60 19.54 0.97
C SER A 16 15.03 18.84 -0.33
N ARG A 17 14.24 17.87 -0.79
CA ARG A 17 14.44 17.11 -2.04
C ARG A 17 13.61 17.65 -3.21
N GLY A 18 12.79 18.67 -2.99
CA GLY A 18 11.86 19.19 -3.99
C GLY A 18 10.71 18.23 -4.33
N TRP A 19 10.39 17.29 -3.43
CA TRP A 19 9.27 16.38 -3.60
C TRP A 19 7.95 17.05 -3.19
N LYS A 20 6.88 16.74 -3.91
CA LYS A 20 5.53 17.20 -3.59
C LYS A 20 4.91 16.26 -2.57
N VAL A 21 4.37 16.82 -1.49
CA VAL A 21 3.60 16.08 -0.48
C VAL A 21 2.11 16.34 -0.67
N GLU A 22 1.31 15.28 -0.72
CA GLU A 22 -0.15 15.37 -0.81
C GLU A 22 -0.79 14.50 0.27
N ASN A 23 -1.61 15.09 1.14
CA ASN A 23 -2.28 14.35 2.21
C ASN A 23 -3.54 13.66 1.65
N LEU A 24 -3.62 12.34 1.79
CA LEU A 24 -4.74 11.54 1.29
C LEU A 24 -5.79 11.32 2.38
N SER A 25 -5.34 10.97 3.58
CA SER A 25 -6.22 10.69 4.71
C SER A 25 -5.49 10.88 6.03
N SER A 26 -6.19 11.41 7.03
CA SER A 26 -5.64 11.52 8.38
C SER A 26 -6.72 11.26 9.43
N SER A 27 -6.32 10.57 10.48
CA SER A 27 -7.13 10.30 11.66
C SER A 27 -6.43 10.93 12.86
N GLU A 28 -7.04 11.98 13.40
CA GLU A 28 -6.51 12.71 14.56
C GLU A 28 -6.75 11.94 15.86
N SER A 29 -5.84 12.13 16.81
CA SER A 29 -5.94 11.57 18.16
C SER A 29 -6.43 12.66 19.13
N PRO A 30 -7.35 12.34 20.08
CA PRO A 30 -7.83 13.30 21.08
C PRO A 30 -6.71 13.92 21.94
N ALA A 31 -5.63 13.18 22.17
CA ALA A 31 -4.45 13.64 22.91
C ALA A 31 -3.42 14.42 22.05
N GLY A 32 -3.78 14.80 20.82
CA GLY A 32 -2.92 15.51 19.89
C GLY A 32 -2.10 14.62 18.94
N GLY A 33 -1.88 15.13 17.72
CA GLY A 33 -1.23 14.44 16.61
C GLY A 33 -2.12 13.36 15.97
N PHE A 34 -1.53 12.43 15.22
CA PHE A 34 -2.28 11.43 14.45
C PHE A 34 -2.32 10.05 15.13
N LYS A 35 -3.46 9.38 14.99
CA LYS A 35 -3.62 7.93 15.15
C LYS A 35 -3.17 7.21 13.87
N GLU A 36 -3.56 7.72 12.71
CA GLU A 36 -3.17 7.24 11.39
C GLU A 36 -3.03 8.44 10.44
N ILE A 37 -2.07 8.39 9.53
CA ILE A 37 -1.87 9.39 8.48
C ILE A 37 -1.34 8.71 7.22
N CYS A 38 -1.98 9.02 6.10
CA CYS A 38 -1.67 8.50 4.78
C CYS A 38 -1.43 9.68 3.85
N PHE A 39 -0.25 9.72 3.22
CA PHE A 39 0.15 10.80 2.34
C PHE A 39 0.93 10.25 1.15
N LEU A 40 0.83 10.94 0.03
CA LEU A 40 1.55 10.66 -1.21
C LEU A 40 2.78 11.57 -1.28
N LEU A 41 3.91 10.99 -1.70
CA LEU A 41 5.13 11.70 -2.02
C LEU A 41 5.40 11.54 -3.52
N SER A 42 5.45 12.64 -4.26
CA SER A 42 5.71 12.65 -5.70
C SER A 42 7.03 13.35 -6.01
N GLY A 43 7.89 12.71 -6.79
CA GLY A 43 9.20 13.23 -7.15
C GLY A 43 10.12 12.16 -7.70
N GLU A 44 11.40 12.51 -7.87
CA GLU A 44 12.43 11.59 -8.36
C GLU A 44 12.92 10.64 -7.25
N ASP A 45 13.01 9.35 -7.56
CA ASP A 45 13.58 8.30 -6.68
C ASP A 45 13.03 8.27 -5.24
N VAL A 46 11.76 8.69 -5.06
CA VAL A 46 11.08 8.75 -3.75
C VAL A 46 11.09 7.39 -3.08
N TYR A 47 10.56 6.37 -3.76
CA TYR A 47 10.43 5.03 -3.19
C TYR A 47 11.80 4.42 -2.85
N ARG A 48 12.80 4.64 -3.70
CA ARG A 48 14.18 4.15 -3.50
C ARG A 48 14.78 4.67 -2.19
N SER A 49 14.53 5.93 -1.86
CA SER A 49 15.02 6.56 -0.63
C SER A 49 14.16 6.18 0.57
N MET A 50 12.83 6.25 0.44
CA MET A 50 11.90 6.13 1.55
C MET A 50 11.64 4.68 1.96
N LYS A 51 11.90 3.67 1.12
CA LYS A 51 11.70 2.25 1.47
C LYS A 51 12.41 1.84 2.77
N TYR A 52 13.52 2.50 3.13
CA TYR A 52 14.24 2.19 4.37
C TYR A 52 13.57 2.76 5.63
N GLU A 53 12.57 3.62 5.48
CA GLU A 53 11.75 4.12 6.59
C GLU A 53 10.63 3.13 6.96
N SER A 54 10.42 2.04 6.21
CA SER A 54 9.40 1.05 6.57
C SER A 54 9.82 0.26 7.83
N GLY A 55 8.95 0.22 8.83
CA GLY A 55 9.15 -0.56 10.05
C GLY A 55 8.66 0.14 11.31
N THR A 56 9.07 -0.40 12.46
CA THR A 56 8.73 0.14 13.78
C THR A 56 9.76 1.17 14.27
N HIS A 57 9.31 2.39 14.52
CA HIS A 57 10.08 3.49 15.09
C HIS A 57 9.75 3.62 16.58
N ARG A 58 10.74 3.45 17.45
CA ARG A 58 10.57 3.55 18.90
C ARG A 58 11.02 4.90 19.41
N VAL A 59 10.24 5.55 20.28
CA VAL A 59 10.61 6.81 20.93
C VAL A 59 10.71 6.64 22.45
N GLN A 60 11.73 7.24 23.04
CA GLN A 60 11.91 7.37 24.48
C GLN A 60 11.96 8.86 24.82
N ARG A 61 10.92 9.36 25.48
CA ARG A 61 10.82 10.77 25.87
C ARG A 61 9.92 10.94 27.09
N VAL A 62 9.99 12.11 27.70
CA VAL A 62 8.96 12.57 28.65
C VAL A 62 7.76 13.06 27.82
N PRO A 63 6.58 12.42 27.89
CA PRO A 63 5.41 12.88 27.16
C PRO A 63 4.94 14.25 27.65
N VAL A 64 4.36 15.04 26.75
CA VAL A 64 3.77 16.35 27.10
C VAL A 64 2.61 16.19 28.10
N THR A 65 1.96 15.03 28.10
CA THR A 65 0.84 14.70 28.99
C THR A 65 1.28 14.17 30.37
N GLU A 66 2.58 14.09 30.65
CA GLU A 66 3.12 13.50 31.88
C GLU A 66 3.62 14.58 32.86
N ALA A 67 3.07 14.61 34.07
CA ALA A 67 3.38 15.65 35.06
C ALA A 67 4.64 15.33 35.89
N GLN A 68 5.03 14.06 36.04
CA GLN A 68 6.13 13.64 36.91
C GLN A 68 7.50 13.55 36.22
N GLY A 69 7.61 13.92 34.95
CA GLY A 69 8.88 13.88 34.22
C GLY A 69 9.41 12.47 33.94
N ARG A 70 8.58 11.42 34.06
CA ARG A 70 8.98 10.04 33.79
C ARG A 70 9.17 9.82 32.28
N ILE A 71 10.21 9.07 31.93
CA ILE A 71 10.47 8.70 30.54
C ILE A 71 9.55 7.56 30.15
N HIS A 72 8.72 7.77 29.14
CA HIS A 72 7.89 6.73 28.55
C HIS A 72 8.52 6.24 27.24
N THR A 73 8.34 4.94 26.98
CA THR A 73 8.71 4.32 25.70
C THR A 73 7.44 4.07 24.89
N SER A 74 7.35 4.71 23.73
CA SER A 74 6.27 4.53 22.76
C SER A 74 6.83 4.04 21.43
N ALA A 75 5.96 3.57 20.54
CA ALA A 75 6.33 3.15 19.18
C ALA A 75 5.31 3.69 18.17
N ALA A 76 5.77 3.88 16.93
CA ALA A 76 4.94 4.17 15.77
C ALA A 76 5.43 3.29 14.60
N THR A 77 4.51 2.86 13.76
CA THR A 77 4.81 2.03 12.60
C THR A 77 4.68 2.87 11.34
N VAL A 78 5.60 2.65 10.39
CA VAL A 78 5.63 3.33 9.11
C VAL A 78 5.64 2.27 8.02
N ALA A 79 4.77 2.41 7.03
CA ALA A 79 4.75 1.58 5.84
C ALA A 79 4.98 2.47 4.62
N VAL A 80 5.85 2.02 3.72
CA VAL A 80 6.19 2.74 2.50
C VAL A 80 5.90 1.83 1.32
N LEU A 81 4.94 2.24 0.52
CA LEU A 81 4.45 1.49 -0.64
C LEU A 81 4.66 2.34 -1.90
N PRO A 82 5.07 1.74 -3.02
CA PRO A 82 5.07 2.44 -4.29
C PRO A 82 3.63 2.74 -4.71
N GLU A 83 3.45 3.79 -5.51
CA GLU A 83 2.14 4.10 -6.10
C GLU A 83 1.67 2.94 -6.97
N ALA A 84 0.40 2.57 -6.82
CA ALA A 84 -0.24 1.51 -7.60
C ALA A 84 -0.74 2.10 -8.92
N GLU A 85 -0.38 1.49 -10.05
CA GLU A 85 -1.03 1.82 -11.32
C GLU A 85 -2.45 1.25 -11.36
N GLU A 86 -3.38 1.99 -11.96
CA GLU A 86 -4.74 1.48 -12.18
C GLU A 86 -4.69 0.26 -13.11
N VAL A 87 -5.21 -0.86 -12.61
CA VAL A 87 -5.29 -2.10 -13.39
C VAL A 87 -6.44 -1.96 -14.39
N ASP A 88 -6.14 -1.59 -15.63
CA ASP A 88 -7.10 -1.78 -16.72
C ASP A 88 -7.10 -3.24 -17.18
N ILE A 89 -8.30 -3.80 -17.35
CA ILE A 89 -8.48 -5.16 -17.85
C ILE A 89 -8.92 -5.06 -19.30
N HIS A 90 -7.98 -5.40 -20.17
CA HIS A 90 -8.29 -5.79 -21.53
C HIS A 90 -8.76 -7.25 -21.54
N ILE A 91 -9.88 -7.52 -22.22
CA ILE A 91 -10.37 -8.88 -22.43
C ILE A 91 -10.12 -9.22 -23.88
N ASP A 92 -9.19 -10.15 -24.13
CA ASP A 92 -8.93 -10.62 -25.48
C ASP A 92 -10.07 -11.51 -25.98
N PRO A 93 -10.59 -11.26 -27.20
CA PRO A 93 -11.68 -12.08 -27.76
C PRO A 93 -11.35 -13.57 -27.91
N SER A 94 -10.07 -13.96 -27.98
CA SER A 94 -9.61 -15.34 -28.04
C SER A 94 -9.73 -16.09 -26.70
N GLU A 95 -9.77 -15.36 -25.58
CA GLU A 95 -9.84 -15.89 -24.23
C GLU A 95 -11.27 -16.15 -23.75
N ILE A 96 -12.26 -15.74 -24.54
CA ILE A 96 -13.68 -15.90 -24.23
C ILE A 96 -14.35 -16.92 -25.15
N GLU A 97 -15.11 -17.82 -24.54
CA GLU A 97 -16.00 -18.75 -25.22
C GLU A 97 -17.44 -18.27 -25.07
N ILE A 98 -18.09 -17.98 -26.19
CA ILE A 98 -19.47 -17.51 -26.22
C ILE A 98 -20.37 -18.66 -26.64
N SER A 99 -21.24 -19.08 -25.72
CA SER A 99 -22.30 -20.04 -25.95
C SER A 99 -23.65 -19.33 -25.98
N ILE A 100 -24.53 -19.75 -26.87
CA ILE A 100 -25.86 -19.18 -27.03
C ILE A 100 -26.86 -20.28 -26.68
N ALA A 101 -27.88 -19.92 -25.90
CA ALA A 101 -28.91 -20.84 -25.47
C ALA A 101 -30.30 -20.19 -25.58
N ARG A 102 -31.33 -21.02 -25.47
CA ARG A 102 -32.71 -20.55 -25.33
C ARG A 102 -32.87 -19.87 -23.97
N ALA A 103 -33.54 -18.73 -23.96
CA ALA A 103 -33.87 -18.05 -22.71
C ALA A 103 -34.88 -18.89 -21.91
N SER A 104 -34.68 -18.97 -20.60
CA SER A 104 -35.58 -19.68 -19.68
C SER A 104 -36.36 -18.64 -18.86
N GLY A 105 -37.68 -18.65 -18.95
CA GLY A 105 -38.54 -17.73 -18.19
C GLY A 105 -39.99 -17.70 -18.65
N PRO A 106 -40.90 -17.01 -17.91
CA PRO A 106 -42.30 -16.87 -18.29
C PRO A 106 -42.43 -15.98 -19.52
N GLY A 107 -42.42 -16.59 -20.70
CA GLY A 107 -42.67 -15.90 -21.96
C GLY A 107 -43.41 -16.81 -22.94
N GLY A 108 -44.20 -16.18 -23.82
CA GLY A 108 -44.98 -16.88 -24.84
C GLY A 108 -44.10 -17.58 -25.89
N GLN A 109 -44.71 -17.98 -27.01
CA GLN A 109 -44.04 -18.76 -28.07
C GLN A 109 -42.65 -18.24 -28.48
N GLY A 110 -42.45 -16.91 -28.49
CA GLY A 110 -41.18 -16.28 -28.85
C GLY A 110 -39.99 -16.59 -27.91
N VAL A 111 -40.22 -16.96 -26.65
CA VAL A 111 -39.14 -17.37 -25.71
C VAL A 111 -38.69 -18.81 -25.97
N ASN A 112 -39.60 -19.68 -26.41
CA ASN A 112 -39.29 -21.08 -26.70
C ASN A 112 -38.59 -21.28 -28.06
N THR A 113 -38.71 -20.33 -28.99
CA THR A 113 -38.14 -20.44 -30.34
C THR A 113 -36.92 -19.55 -30.59
N THR A 114 -36.68 -18.51 -29.78
CA THR A 114 -35.60 -17.53 -30.04
C THR A 114 -34.39 -17.77 -29.15
N ASP A 115 -33.25 -18.09 -29.76
CA ASP A 115 -31.96 -18.26 -29.09
C ASP A 115 -31.37 -16.88 -28.71
N SER A 116 -31.83 -16.34 -27.57
CA SER A 116 -31.50 -14.99 -27.11
C SER A 116 -30.59 -14.94 -25.89
N ALA A 117 -30.47 -16.03 -25.11
CA ALA A 117 -29.61 -16.06 -23.92
C ALA A 117 -28.15 -16.26 -24.32
N VAL A 118 -27.26 -15.48 -23.71
CA VAL A 118 -25.82 -15.53 -23.98
C VAL A 118 -25.10 -15.93 -22.70
N GLN A 119 -24.20 -16.91 -22.82
CA GLN A 119 -23.30 -17.34 -21.77
C GLN A 119 -21.85 -17.17 -22.26
N ILE A 120 -21.04 -16.45 -21.50
CA ILE A 120 -19.63 -16.21 -21.78
C ILE A 120 -18.80 -16.95 -20.72
N LEU A 121 -17.87 -17.77 -21.16
CA LEU A 121 -16.83 -18.41 -20.34
C LEU A 121 -15.51 -17.69 -20.60
N HIS A 122 -14.86 -17.19 -19.55
CA HIS A 122 -13.48 -16.71 -19.63
C HIS A 122 -12.53 -17.86 -19.32
N LYS A 123 -11.79 -18.35 -20.33
CA LYS A 123 -10.96 -19.55 -20.23
C LYS A 123 -9.87 -19.44 -19.15
N PRO A 124 -9.12 -18.32 -19.05
CA PRO A 124 -8.03 -18.23 -18.09
C PRO A 124 -8.48 -18.30 -16.63
N THR A 125 -9.63 -17.70 -16.30
CA THR A 125 -10.16 -17.68 -14.91
C THR A 125 -11.23 -18.72 -14.64
N GLY A 126 -11.72 -19.41 -15.67
CA GLY A 126 -12.86 -20.33 -15.58
C GLY A 126 -14.21 -19.65 -15.27
N MET A 127 -14.28 -18.32 -15.31
CA MET A 127 -15.47 -17.59 -14.90
C MET A 127 -16.57 -17.66 -15.96
N ILE A 128 -17.78 -18.01 -15.53
CA ILE A 128 -18.96 -18.07 -16.40
C ILE A 128 -19.93 -16.94 -16.03
N VAL A 129 -20.33 -16.16 -17.04
CA VAL A 129 -21.34 -15.11 -16.93
C VAL A 129 -22.48 -15.42 -17.91
N LYS A 130 -23.73 -15.37 -17.43
CA LYS A 130 -24.93 -15.58 -18.25
C LYS A 130 -25.80 -14.33 -18.22
N CYS A 131 -26.38 -13.97 -19.36
CA CYS A 131 -27.33 -12.87 -19.47
C CYS A 131 -28.48 -13.25 -20.42
N ALA A 132 -29.72 -13.05 -19.96
CA ALA A 132 -30.94 -13.37 -20.70
C ALA A 132 -32.03 -12.29 -20.56
N ASP A 133 -31.64 -11.07 -20.17
CA ASP A 133 -32.59 -10.02 -19.79
C ASP A 133 -33.33 -9.43 -21.00
N GLU A 134 -32.66 -9.34 -22.15
CA GLU A 134 -33.19 -8.73 -23.36
C GLU A 134 -33.64 -9.79 -24.38
N ARG A 135 -34.58 -9.42 -25.26
CA ARG A 135 -34.98 -10.28 -26.39
C ARG A 135 -33.89 -10.41 -27.48
N SER A 136 -32.90 -9.49 -27.48
CA SER A 136 -31.84 -9.44 -28.49
C SER A 136 -30.54 -10.06 -27.97
N GLN A 137 -30.02 -11.05 -28.70
CA GLN A 137 -28.75 -11.70 -28.43
C GLN A 137 -27.59 -10.70 -28.34
N LEU A 138 -27.51 -9.73 -29.26
CA LEU A 138 -26.41 -8.74 -29.27
C LEU A 138 -26.41 -7.89 -28.00
N LYS A 139 -27.59 -7.46 -27.54
CA LYS A 139 -27.72 -6.70 -26.29
C LYS A 139 -27.31 -7.54 -25.07
N ASN A 140 -27.71 -8.81 -25.03
CA ASN A 140 -27.30 -9.74 -23.97
C ASN A 140 -25.79 -10.02 -24.01
N LYS A 141 -25.17 -10.13 -25.18
CA LYS A 141 -23.71 -10.29 -25.34
C LYS A 141 -22.98 -9.07 -24.78
N THR A 142 -23.39 -7.85 -25.13
CA THR A 142 -22.75 -6.63 -24.62
C THR A 142 -22.90 -6.49 -23.10
N LYS A 143 -24.08 -6.80 -22.55
CA LYS A 143 -24.28 -6.83 -21.09
C LYS A 143 -23.42 -7.89 -20.42
N ALA A 144 -23.38 -9.11 -20.95
CA ALA A 144 -22.56 -10.19 -20.41
C ALA A 144 -21.07 -9.85 -20.42
N LEU A 145 -20.55 -9.22 -21.49
CA LEU A 145 -19.17 -8.74 -21.55
C LEU A 145 -18.90 -7.65 -20.50
N LYS A 146 -19.84 -6.71 -20.31
CA LYS A 146 -19.71 -5.67 -19.27
C LYS A 146 -19.67 -6.26 -17.86
N VAL A 147 -20.54 -7.23 -17.58
CA VAL A 147 -20.55 -7.96 -16.29
C VAL A 147 -19.28 -8.77 -16.10
N LEU A 148 -18.80 -9.45 -17.15
CA LEU A 148 -17.54 -10.18 -17.12
C LEU A 148 -16.36 -9.26 -16.80
N ARG A 149 -16.25 -8.11 -17.49
CA ARG A 149 -15.22 -7.10 -17.22
C ARG A 149 -15.29 -6.60 -15.77
N SER A 150 -16.48 -6.30 -15.27
CA SER A 150 -16.65 -5.86 -13.88
C SER A 150 -16.19 -6.90 -12.86
N ARG A 151 -16.52 -8.18 -13.08
CA ARG A 151 -16.12 -9.27 -12.16
C ARG A 151 -14.62 -9.56 -12.22
N LEU A 152 -14.04 -9.55 -13.42
CA LEU A 152 -12.59 -9.70 -13.59
C LEU A 152 -11.84 -8.54 -12.92
N LEU A 153 -12.38 -7.31 -13.04
CA LEU A 153 -11.82 -6.12 -12.40
C LEU A 153 -11.83 -6.26 -10.89
N GLU A 154 -12.97 -6.64 -10.33
CA GLU A 154 -13.11 -6.87 -8.90
C GLU A 154 -12.16 -7.96 -8.39
N MET A 155 -12.01 -9.07 -9.12
CA MET A 155 -11.06 -10.12 -8.76
C MET A 155 -9.61 -9.62 -8.75
N LYS A 156 -9.17 -8.92 -9.80
CA LYS A 156 -7.81 -8.37 -9.84
C LYS A 156 -7.60 -7.32 -8.76
N GLN A 157 -8.58 -6.44 -8.52
CA GLN A 157 -8.51 -5.48 -7.43
C GLN A 157 -8.38 -6.18 -6.08
N GLN A 158 -9.17 -7.22 -5.82
CA GLN A 158 -9.07 -7.99 -4.59
C GLN A 158 -7.70 -8.68 -4.43
N GLU A 159 -7.17 -9.26 -5.50
CA GLU A 159 -5.85 -9.89 -5.50
C GLU A 159 -4.74 -8.86 -5.19
N GLU A 160 -4.77 -7.71 -5.86
CA GLU A 160 -3.82 -6.63 -5.62
C GLU A 160 -3.98 -6.07 -4.20
N HIS A 161 -5.19 -5.82 -3.73
CA HIS A 161 -5.43 -5.40 -2.34
C HIS A 161 -4.91 -6.42 -1.33
N ALA A 162 -5.05 -7.73 -1.61
CA ALA A 162 -4.51 -8.77 -0.75
C ALA A 162 -2.97 -8.75 -0.74
N LYS A 163 -2.32 -8.58 -1.90
CA LYS A 163 -0.86 -8.39 -2.00
C LYS A 163 -0.41 -7.15 -1.25
N TYR A 164 -1.07 -6.01 -1.43
CA TYR A 164 -0.79 -4.78 -0.69
C TYR A 164 -0.95 -4.96 0.82
N ALA A 165 -2.02 -5.61 1.27
CA ALA A 165 -2.26 -5.88 2.68
C ALA A 165 -1.20 -6.83 3.28
N ALA A 166 -0.77 -7.85 2.53
CA ALA A 166 0.31 -8.75 2.93
C ALA A 166 1.64 -8.00 3.05
N ASN A 167 2.04 -7.27 2.01
CA ASN A 167 3.26 -6.45 2.00
C ASN A 167 3.28 -5.42 3.14
N ARG A 168 2.14 -4.74 3.38
CA ARG A 168 2.01 -3.80 4.50
C ARG A 168 2.18 -4.51 5.84
N ARG A 169 1.58 -5.69 6.01
CA ARG A 169 1.67 -6.47 7.25
C ARG A 169 3.10 -6.94 7.50
N GLU A 170 3.82 -7.34 6.47
CA GLU A 170 5.24 -7.69 6.58
C GLU A 170 6.12 -6.50 6.97
N GLN A 171 5.90 -5.33 6.36
CA GLN A 171 6.66 -4.12 6.69
C GLN A 171 6.42 -3.62 8.11
N ILE A 172 5.16 -3.66 8.58
CA ILE A 172 4.78 -3.18 9.91
C ILE A 172 5.12 -4.21 11.00
N GLY A 173 5.17 -5.49 10.65
CA GLY A 173 5.32 -6.60 11.59
C GLY A 173 4.11 -6.72 12.52
N SER A 174 4.36 -7.20 13.74
CA SER A 174 3.35 -7.30 14.80
C SER A 174 2.97 -5.94 15.42
N GLY A 175 3.76 -4.90 15.13
CA GLY A 175 3.68 -3.60 15.81
C GLY A 175 4.21 -3.63 17.24
N ASP A 176 4.84 -4.72 17.68
CA ASP A 176 5.45 -4.83 19.00
C ASP A 176 6.77 -4.02 19.10
N ARG A 177 7.08 -3.56 20.32
CA ARG A 177 8.23 -2.69 20.62
C ARG A 177 9.59 -3.37 20.42
N SER A 178 9.58 -4.69 20.24
CA SER A 178 10.73 -5.57 20.03
C SER A 178 11.30 -5.44 18.61
N GLU A 179 10.43 -5.33 17.59
CA GLU A 179 10.77 -5.30 16.14
C GLU A 179 11.20 -3.92 15.63
N ARG A 180 11.87 -3.14 16.47
CA ARG A 180 12.24 -1.75 16.16
C ARG A 180 13.37 -1.69 15.13
N ILE A 181 13.16 -0.91 14.07
CA ILE A 181 14.25 -0.53 13.15
C ILE A 181 15.05 0.64 13.72
N ARG A 182 14.39 1.56 14.43
CA ARG A 182 15.01 2.78 14.98
C ARG A 182 14.57 3.09 16.40
N THR A 183 15.47 3.70 17.16
CA THR A 183 15.16 4.28 18.47
C THR A 183 15.54 5.75 18.52
N TYR A 184 14.58 6.60 18.84
CA TYR A 184 14.71 8.03 19.08
C TYR A 184 14.75 8.25 20.59
N ASN A 185 15.93 8.58 21.12
CA ASN A 185 16.13 8.82 22.55
C ASN A 185 16.30 10.32 22.79
N PHE A 186 15.23 10.97 23.26
CA PHE A 186 15.21 12.41 23.53
C PHE A 186 16.12 12.82 24.69
N PRO A 187 16.14 12.12 25.85
CA PRO A 187 17.02 12.48 26.96
C PRO A 187 18.51 12.53 26.60
N GLN A 188 18.96 11.67 25.68
CA GLN A 188 20.35 11.60 25.23
C GLN A 188 20.56 12.21 23.85
N SER A 189 19.54 12.89 23.30
CA SER A 189 19.54 13.54 21.98
C SER A 189 20.13 12.66 20.87
N ARG A 190 19.78 11.37 20.82
CA ARG A 190 20.35 10.44 19.83
C ARG A 190 19.29 9.61 19.11
N ILE A 191 19.59 9.27 17.86
CA ILE A 191 18.87 8.26 17.08
C ILE A 191 19.81 7.10 16.80
N THR A 192 19.30 5.88 16.95
CA THR A 192 20.04 4.66 16.59
C THR A 192 19.20 3.85 15.61
N ASP A 193 19.77 3.53 14.45
CA ASP A 193 19.23 2.51 13.54
C ASP A 193 19.85 1.15 13.88
N HIS A 194 19.00 0.21 14.29
CA HIS A 194 19.44 -1.10 14.79
C HIS A 194 19.83 -2.05 13.65
N ARG A 195 19.46 -1.76 12.40
CA ARG A 195 19.77 -2.63 11.25
C ARG A 195 21.25 -2.55 10.88
N ILE A 196 21.81 -1.34 10.93
CA ILE A 196 23.23 -1.07 10.62
C ILE A 196 24.05 -0.69 11.86
N GLY A 197 23.42 -0.55 13.03
CA GLY A 197 24.08 -0.15 14.27
C GLY A 197 24.55 1.31 14.30
N MET A 198 24.11 2.14 13.35
CA MET A 198 24.52 3.54 13.22
C MET A 198 23.78 4.40 14.26
N THR A 199 24.53 5.26 14.95
CA THR A 199 23.97 6.22 15.91
C THR A 199 24.34 7.65 15.52
N ILE A 200 23.35 8.54 15.53
CA ILE A 200 23.46 9.97 15.27
C ILE A 200 23.11 10.71 16.56
N HIS A 201 23.91 11.70 16.95
CA HIS A 201 23.77 12.46 18.21
C HIS A 201 23.10 13.85 18.02
N SER A 202 22.49 14.09 16.86
CA SER A 202 21.81 15.33 16.48
C SER A 202 20.31 15.11 16.29
N LEU A 203 19.60 14.74 17.37
CA LEU A 203 18.18 14.43 17.28
C LEU A 203 17.28 15.58 16.79
N PRO A 204 17.45 16.83 17.25
CA PRO A 204 16.63 17.94 16.75
C PRO A 204 16.76 18.13 15.24
N GLN A 205 17.98 18.13 14.71
CA GLN A 205 18.27 18.29 13.29
C GLN A 205 17.67 17.14 12.46
N PHE A 206 17.82 15.91 12.96
CA PHE A 206 17.24 14.73 12.33
C PHE A 206 15.71 14.82 12.24
N MET A 207 15.04 15.22 13.34
CA MET A 207 13.60 15.42 13.38
C MET A 207 13.11 16.64 12.57
N ASP A 208 14.03 17.52 12.20
CA ASP A 208 13.80 18.67 11.35
C ASP A 208 14.01 18.38 9.86
N GLY A 209 14.27 17.12 9.48
CA GLY A 209 14.31 16.66 8.09
C GLY A 209 15.69 16.24 7.59
N GLU A 210 16.76 16.39 8.39
CA GLU A 210 18.12 15.96 8.04
C GLU A 210 18.32 14.44 8.20
N ILE A 211 17.45 13.64 7.56
CA ILE A 211 17.51 12.17 7.61
C ILE A 211 18.36 11.56 6.50
N GLY A 212 18.80 12.37 5.54
CA GLY A 212 19.46 11.93 4.31
C GLY A 212 20.73 11.11 4.53
N ASP A 213 21.54 11.45 5.54
CA ASP A 213 22.78 10.72 5.82
C ASP A 213 22.52 9.31 6.32
N MET A 214 21.48 9.13 7.14
CA MET A 214 21.07 7.80 7.60
C MET A 214 20.50 6.96 6.45
N ILE A 215 19.69 7.58 5.57
CA ILE A 215 19.16 6.89 4.38
C ILE A 215 20.29 6.43 3.47
N LYS A 216 21.28 7.28 3.19
CA LYS A 216 22.45 6.92 2.37
C LYS A 216 23.24 5.76 2.99
N ALA A 217 23.47 5.79 4.30
CA ALA A 217 24.19 4.72 4.99
C ALA A 217 23.43 3.38 4.92
N LEU A 218 22.08 3.42 5.01
CA LEU A 218 21.23 2.24 4.85
C LEU A 218 21.25 1.73 3.41
N GLU A 219 21.26 2.63 2.42
CA GLU A 219 21.33 2.26 1.01
C GLU A 219 22.65 1.57 0.66
N GLU A 220 23.77 2.10 1.14
CA GLU A 220 25.08 1.47 0.96
C GLU A 220 25.12 0.10 1.63
N ALA A 221 24.58 -0.02 2.86
CA ALA A 221 24.53 -1.30 3.55
C ALA A 221 23.69 -2.36 2.80
N ASP A 222 22.52 -1.98 2.26
CA ASP A 222 21.68 -2.86 1.42
C ASP A 222 22.42 -3.27 0.14
N TYR A 223 23.08 -2.31 -0.52
CA TYR A 223 23.86 -2.58 -1.73
C TYR A 223 25.01 -3.57 -1.47
N GLN A 224 25.78 -3.37 -0.40
CA GLN A 224 26.86 -4.27 -0.01
C GLN A 224 26.34 -5.67 0.37
N GLN A 225 25.20 -5.77 1.03
CA GLN A 225 24.57 -7.05 1.34
C GLN A 225 24.15 -7.80 0.06
N ARG A 226 23.55 -7.10 -0.90
CA ARG A 226 23.15 -7.68 -2.19
C ARG A 226 24.35 -8.16 -3.01
N ILE A 227 25.41 -7.36 -3.07
CA ILE A 227 26.67 -7.75 -3.73
C ILE A 227 27.23 -9.01 -3.08
N LYS A 228 27.31 -9.05 -1.75
CA LYS A 228 27.81 -10.24 -1.03
C LYS A 228 26.96 -11.47 -1.30
N ALA A 229 25.64 -11.34 -1.38
CA ALA A 229 24.75 -12.44 -1.73
C ALA A 229 24.97 -12.95 -3.16
N LEU A 230 25.33 -12.07 -4.09
CA LEU A 230 25.60 -12.41 -5.50
C LEU A 230 27.02 -13.00 -5.70
N ILE A 231 28.01 -12.50 -4.96
CA ILE A 231 29.40 -12.99 -5.02
C ILE A 231 29.60 -14.25 -4.15
N GLY A 232 28.73 -14.46 -3.16
CA GLY A 232 28.76 -15.58 -2.23
C GLY A 232 27.97 -16.81 -2.67
N GLN A 233 28.14 -17.24 -3.93
CA GLN A 233 27.86 -18.60 -4.42
C GLN A 233 29.09 -19.17 -5.12
#